data_AF-A0A7M7MT83-F1
#
_entry.id   AF-A0A7M7MT83-F1
#
_cell.length_a   1.000
_cell.length_b   1.000
_cell.length_c   1.000
_cell.angle_alpha   90.00
_cell.angle_beta   90.00
_cell.angle_gamma   90.00
#
_symmetry.space_group_name_H-M   'P 1'
#
loop_
_entity.id
_entity.type
_entity.pdbx_description
1 polymer ?
#
loop_
_entity_poly.entity_id
_entity_poly.type
_entity_poly.pdbx_seq_one_letter_code
_entity_poly.pdbx_strand_id
1 'polypeptide(L)'
;MTARKREESSKQRYQANARERDRTHRRTFNNAKFTNTLKKGKEFKREIQEIQSSLCSVNTAFSALRTLIPTEPMDRKLSKIETLRLASSYISHLGAILVAGPIDQPCLRVEGTNGVYETNHWADSQTRRQVCTFCLAMHRKYNLNFASGVISNY
;
A
#
# COMPACT_ATOMS: atom_id res chain seq x y z
N MET A 1 15.45 -85.07 -10.57
CA MET A 1 16.21 -83.80 -10.75
C MET A 1 15.36 -82.60 -11.22
N THR A 2 14.13 -82.79 -11.72
CA THR A 2 13.28 -81.73 -12.29
C THR A 2 12.56 -80.85 -11.26
N ALA A 3 12.24 -81.35 -10.07
CA ALA A 3 11.50 -80.62 -9.05
C ALA A 3 12.27 -79.42 -8.44
N ARG A 4 13.56 -79.60 -8.08
CA ARG A 4 14.41 -78.52 -7.53
C ARG A 4 14.57 -77.34 -8.49
N LYS A 5 14.72 -77.61 -9.80
CA LYS A 5 14.90 -76.57 -10.83
C LYS A 5 13.66 -75.67 -10.99
N ARG A 6 12.46 -76.19 -10.71
CA ARG A 6 11.18 -75.45 -10.78
C ARG A 6 10.97 -74.56 -9.55
N GLU A 7 11.44 -75.01 -8.39
CA GLU A 7 11.40 -74.24 -7.14
C GLU A 7 12.39 -73.05 -7.18
N GLU A 8 13.60 -73.26 -7.71
CA GLU A 8 14.63 -72.22 -7.93
C GLU A 8 14.12 -71.09 -8.84
N SER A 9 13.45 -71.45 -9.94
CA SER A 9 12.86 -70.50 -10.90
C SER A 9 11.74 -69.66 -10.28
N SER A 10 10.96 -70.26 -9.37
CA SER A 10 9.88 -69.56 -8.65
C SER A 10 10.44 -68.54 -7.65
N LYS A 11 11.52 -68.89 -6.94
CA LYS A 11 12.24 -67.99 -6.03
C LYS A 11 12.85 -66.80 -6.79
N GLN A 12 13.47 -67.03 -7.94
CA GLN A 12 13.99 -65.96 -8.81
C GLN A 12 12.89 -65.01 -9.30
N ARG A 13 11.73 -65.52 -9.73
CA ARG A 13 10.57 -64.69 -10.11
C ARG A 13 10.08 -63.83 -8.96
N TYR A 14 9.96 -64.40 -7.76
CA TYR A 14 9.53 -63.65 -6.58
C TYR A 14 10.51 -62.54 -6.23
N GLN A 15 11.82 -62.82 -6.30
CA GLN A 15 12.87 -61.84 -6.02
C GLN A 15 12.93 -60.73 -7.08
N ALA A 16 12.73 -61.06 -8.36
CA ALA A 16 12.62 -60.07 -9.44
C ALA A 16 11.41 -59.14 -9.22
N ASN A 17 10.25 -59.69 -8.88
CA ASN A 17 9.03 -58.91 -8.60
C ASN A 17 9.17 -58.02 -7.34
N ALA A 18 9.93 -58.47 -6.32
CA ALA A 18 10.22 -57.66 -5.14
C ALA A 18 11.12 -56.45 -5.49
N ARG A 19 12.14 -56.66 -6.33
CA ARG A 19 13.02 -55.58 -6.81
C ARG A 19 12.28 -54.58 -7.70
N GLU A 20 11.37 -55.04 -8.54
CA GLU A 20 10.54 -54.16 -9.37
C GLU A 20 9.64 -53.26 -8.50
N ARG A 21 9.05 -53.83 -7.44
CA ARG A 21 8.28 -53.06 -6.46
C ARG A 21 9.12 -51.99 -5.76
N ASP A 22 10.32 -52.32 -5.31
CA ASP A 22 11.22 -51.35 -4.67
C ASP A 22 11.57 -50.18 -5.63
N ARG A 23 11.86 -50.50 -6.90
CA ARG A 23 12.08 -49.48 -7.95
C ARG A 23 10.87 -48.56 -8.11
N THR A 24 9.66 -49.12 -8.15
CA THR A 24 8.44 -48.32 -8.26
C THR A 24 8.21 -47.45 -7.02
N HIS A 25 8.36 -47.98 -5.81
CA HIS A 25 8.22 -47.19 -4.57
C HIS A 25 9.21 -46.01 -4.53
N ARG A 26 10.47 -46.25 -4.89
CA ARG A 26 11.50 -45.21 -4.94
C ARG A 26 11.19 -44.13 -5.98
N ARG A 27 10.70 -44.52 -7.16
CA ARG A 27 10.27 -43.58 -8.21
C ARG A 27 9.08 -42.74 -7.75
N THR A 28 8.05 -43.37 -7.18
CA THR A 28 6.86 -42.68 -6.68
C THR A 28 7.22 -41.70 -5.56
N PHE A 29 8.08 -42.11 -4.63
CA PHE A 29 8.54 -41.26 -3.53
C PHE A 29 9.33 -40.04 -4.05
N ASN A 30 10.24 -40.24 -5.00
CA ASN A 30 11.00 -39.15 -5.60
C ASN A 30 10.11 -38.19 -6.40
N ASN A 31 9.12 -38.72 -7.13
CA ASN A 31 8.17 -37.90 -7.89
C ASN A 31 7.27 -37.09 -6.95
N ALA A 32 6.75 -37.70 -5.88
CA ALA A 32 6.01 -36.99 -4.84
C ALA A 32 6.85 -35.88 -4.20
N LYS A 33 8.11 -36.16 -3.85
CA LYS A 33 9.03 -35.16 -3.29
C LYS A 33 9.26 -33.99 -4.25
N PHE A 34 9.48 -34.26 -5.53
CA PHE A 34 9.64 -33.24 -6.57
C PHE A 34 8.36 -32.41 -6.78
N THR A 35 7.19 -33.05 -6.83
CA THR A 35 5.92 -32.32 -6.96
C THR A 35 5.66 -31.43 -5.76
N ASN A 36 6.03 -31.86 -4.54
CA ASN A 36 5.86 -31.07 -3.32
C ASN A 36 6.81 -29.87 -3.28
N THR A 37 8.08 -30.01 -3.70
CA THR A 37 9.00 -28.85 -3.78
C THR A 37 8.57 -27.85 -4.84
N LEU A 38 8.06 -28.31 -5.99
CA LEU A 38 7.56 -27.45 -7.06
C LEU A 38 6.27 -26.72 -6.65
N LYS A 39 5.38 -27.39 -5.90
CA LYS A 39 4.18 -26.76 -5.30
C LYS A 39 4.57 -25.68 -4.29
N LYS A 40 5.52 -25.96 -3.41
CA LYS A 40 6.05 -24.99 -2.43
C LYS A 40 6.60 -23.72 -3.08
N GLY A 41 7.35 -23.86 -4.19
CA GLY A 41 7.84 -22.71 -4.96
C GLY A 41 6.74 -21.90 -5.65
N LYS A 42 5.67 -22.55 -6.12
CA LYS A 42 4.52 -21.86 -6.74
C LYS A 42 3.65 -21.12 -5.74
N GLU A 43 3.51 -21.65 -4.52
CA GLU A 43 2.80 -20.96 -3.43
C GLU A 43 3.54 -19.70 -3.00
N PHE A 44 4.85 -19.80 -2.75
CA PHE A 44 5.67 -18.63 -2.40
C PHE A 44 5.63 -17.54 -3.48
N LYS A 45 5.64 -17.92 -4.77
CA LYS A 45 5.52 -16.97 -5.88
C LYS A 45 4.15 -16.28 -5.94
N ARG A 46 3.07 -17.01 -5.65
CA ARG A 46 1.71 -16.43 -5.58
C ARG A 46 1.58 -15.46 -4.41
N GLU A 47 2.11 -15.83 -3.24
CA GLU A 47 2.11 -14.98 -2.04
C GLU A 47 2.89 -13.67 -2.28
N ILE A 48 4.08 -13.74 -2.88
CA ILE A 48 4.85 -12.56 -3.28
C ILE A 48 4.09 -11.72 -4.31
N GLN A 49 3.44 -12.35 -5.30
CA GLN A 49 2.67 -11.66 -6.33
C GLN A 49 1.44 -10.95 -5.75
N GLU A 50 0.77 -11.56 -4.76
CA GLU A 50 -0.40 -11.00 -4.09
C GLU A 50 -0.02 -9.80 -3.20
N ILE A 51 1.07 -9.92 -2.43
CA ILE A 51 1.65 -8.80 -1.67
C ILE A 51 2.04 -7.66 -2.62
N GLN A 52 2.71 -7.98 -3.74
CA GLN A 52 3.12 -6.98 -4.72
C GLN A 52 1.92 -6.30 -5.41
N SER A 53 0.86 -7.04 -5.71
CA SER A 53 -0.39 -6.51 -6.27
C SER A 53 -1.14 -5.60 -5.28
N SER A 54 -1.15 -5.96 -3.99
CA SER A 54 -1.73 -5.12 -2.95
C SER A 54 -0.93 -3.81 -2.78
N LEU A 55 0.41 -3.90 -2.75
CA LEU A 55 1.29 -2.72 -2.64
C LEU A 55 1.22 -1.81 -3.87
N CYS A 56 1.07 -2.35 -5.09
CA CYS A 56 0.89 -1.51 -6.27
C CYS A 56 -0.44 -0.76 -6.22
N SER A 57 -1.51 -1.36 -5.70
CA SER A 57 -2.78 -0.67 -5.46
C SER A 57 -2.62 0.51 -4.47
N VAL A 58 -1.95 0.29 -3.35
CA VAL A 58 -1.70 1.34 -2.34
C VAL A 58 -0.80 2.45 -2.88
N ASN A 59 0.26 2.12 -3.63
CA ASN A 59 1.15 3.12 -4.20
C ASN A 59 0.43 3.96 -5.27
N THR A 60 -0.46 3.35 -6.07
CA THR A 60 -1.33 4.07 -7.00
C THR A 60 -2.26 5.03 -6.26
N ALA A 61 -2.87 4.61 -5.15
CA ALA A 61 -3.69 5.50 -4.33
C ALA A 61 -2.89 6.68 -3.75
N PHE A 62 -1.65 6.45 -3.28
CA PHE A 62 -0.77 7.53 -2.85
C PHE A 62 -0.39 8.48 -3.99
N SER A 63 -0.18 7.97 -5.21
CA SER A 63 0.08 8.81 -6.38
C SER A 63 -1.13 9.68 -6.72
N ALA A 64 -2.33 9.12 -6.72
CA ALA A 64 -3.57 9.88 -6.92
C ALA A 64 -3.79 10.93 -5.81
N LEU A 65 -3.50 10.58 -4.54
CA LEU A 65 -3.63 11.53 -3.44
C LEU A 65 -2.67 12.73 -3.60
N ARG A 66 -1.44 12.51 -4.09
CA ARG A 66 -0.49 13.61 -4.34
C ARG A 66 -1.01 14.61 -5.38
N THR A 67 -1.72 14.17 -6.41
CA THR A 67 -2.24 15.08 -7.45
C THR A 67 -3.39 15.95 -6.95
N LEU A 68 -4.02 15.59 -5.83
CA LEU A 68 -5.11 16.36 -5.22
C LEU A 68 -4.63 17.42 -4.20
N ILE A 69 -3.38 17.33 -3.72
CA ILE A 69 -2.85 18.25 -2.71
C ILE A 69 -2.22 19.47 -3.41
N PRO A 70 -2.72 20.69 -3.17
CA PRO A 70 -2.13 21.89 -3.77
C PRO A 70 -0.71 22.13 -3.22
N THR A 71 0.30 21.97 -4.06
CA THR A 71 1.70 22.27 -3.73
C THR A 71 2.34 23.11 -4.82
N GLU A 72 3.34 23.91 -4.42
CA GLU A 72 4.11 24.75 -5.33
C GLU A 72 5.58 24.33 -5.20
N PRO A 73 6.22 23.78 -6.25
CA PRO A 73 5.70 23.39 -7.57
C PRO A 73 4.81 22.14 -7.55
N MET A 74 3.88 21.99 -8.51
CA MET A 74 2.94 20.86 -8.58
C MET A 74 3.62 19.49 -8.69
N ASP A 75 4.88 19.44 -9.16
CA ASP A 75 5.68 18.22 -9.28
C ASP A 75 6.53 17.92 -8.04
N ARG A 76 6.27 18.59 -6.91
CA ARG A 76 6.99 18.30 -5.67
C ARG A 76 6.69 16.87 -5.22
N LYS A 77 7.72 16.02 -5.18
CA LYS A 77 7.63 14.65 -4.67
C LYS A 77 7.46 14.65 -3.15
N LEU A 78 6.21 14.63 -2.67
CA LEU A 78 5.88 14.45 -1.26
C LEU A 78 6.15 13.00 -0.81
N SER A 79 6.82 12.84 0.32
CA SER A 79 6.93 11.54 1.00
C SER A 79 5.55 11.03 1.47
N LYS A 80 5.43 9.74 1.82
CA LYS A 80 4.15 9.16 2.28
C LYS A 80 3.61 9.90 3.52
N ILE A 81 4.48 10.22 4.48
CA ILE A 81 4.08 10.94 5.69
C ILE A 81 3.70 12.40 5.42
N GLU A 82 4.46 13.10 4.56
CA GLU A 82 4.12 14.47 4.15
C GLU A 82 2.77 14.51 3.42
N THR A 83 2.52 13.53 2.54
CA THR A 83 1.25 13.41 1.81
C THR A 83 0.08 13.29 2.78
N LEU A 84 0.18 12.41 3.80
CA LEU A 84 -0.89 12.24 4.79
C LEU A 84 -1.08 13.49 5.66
N ARG A 85 0.00 14.13 6.10
CA ARG A 85 -0.05 15.37 6.90
C ARG A 85 -0.68 16.52 6.12
N LEU A 86 -0.27 16.72 4.87
CA LEU A 86 -0.82 17.77 4.01
C LEU A 86 -2.26 17.47 3.61
N ALA A 87 -2.62 16.23 3.31
CA ALA A 87 -4.02 15.86 3.02
C ALA A 87 -4.94 16.17 4.20
N SER A 88 -4.54 15.79 5.42
CA SER A 88 -5.30 16.10 6.64
C SER A 88 -5.49 17.61 6.80
N SER A 89 -4.41 18.39 6.70
CA SER A 89 -4.49 19.85 6.78
C SER A 89 -5.31 20.47 5.65
N TYR A 90 -5.28 19.89 4.45
CA TYR A 90 -6.06 20.37 3.30
C TYR A 90 -7.55 20.13 3.49
N ILE A 91 -7.95 18.97 4.02
CA ILE A 91 -9.35 18.67 4.37
C ILE A 91 -9.85 19.69 5.40
N SER A 92 -9.11 19.94 6.48
CA SER A 92 -9.49 20.95 7.47
C SER A 92 -9.58 22.36 6.85
N HIS A 93 -8.70 22.69 5.92
CA HIS A 93 -8.74 23.97 5.22
C HIS A 93 -9.97 24.13 4.34
N LEU A 94 -10.30 23.10 3.53
CA LEU A 94 -11.53 23.08 2.74
C LEU A 94 -12.77 23.14 3.63
N GLY A 95 -12.78 22.42 4.75
CA GLY A 95 -13.85 22.50 5.75
C GLY A 95 -14.04 23.92 6.27
N ALA A 96 -12.94 24.61 6.58
CA ALA A 96 -13.00 26.00 7.02
C ALA A 96 -13.50 26.95 5.92
N ILE A 97 -13.12 26.74 4.65
CA ILE A 97 -13.65 27.50 3.50
C ILE A 97 -15.16 27.28 3.35
N LEU A 98 -15.64 26.04 3.51
CA LEU A 98 -17.07 25.74 3.39
C LEU A 98 -17.90 26.42 4.49
N VAL A 99 -17.36 26.55 5.70
CA VAL A 99 -18.06 27.18 6.84
C VAL A 99 -17.96 28.71 6.79
N ALA A 100 -16.76 29.24 6.55
CA ALA A 100 -16.48 30.67 6.67
C ALA A 100 -16.61 31.44 5.34
N GLY A 101 -16.73 30.73 4.20
CA GLY A 101 -16.67 31.29 2.85
C GLY A 101 -15.23 31.44 2.33
N PRO A 102 -15.05 31.86 1.05
CA PRO A 102 -13.74 32.09 0.43
C PRO A 102 -13.12 33.42 0.89
N ILE A 103 -12.99 33.59 2.20
CA ILE A 103 -12.44 34.78 2.85
C ILE A 103 -10.99 34.56 3.26
N ASP A 104 -10.28 35.63 3.59
CA ASP A 104 -8.91 35.52 4.09
C ASP A 104 -8.83 34.73 5.40
N GLN A 105 -7.90 33.78 5.44
CA GLN A 105 -7.60 32.92 6.60
C GLN A 105 -8.83 32.23 7.21
N PRO A 106 -9.54 31.38 6.45
CA PRO A 106 -10.77 30.72 6.91
C PRO A 106 -10.49 29.81 8.11
N CYS A 107 -9.32 29.17 8.15
CA CYS A 107 -8.92 28.30 9.27
C CYS A 107 -8.82 29.03 10.61
N LEU A 108 -8.43 30.31 10.64
CA LEU A 108 -8.32 31.06 11.89
C LEU A 108 -9.68 31.47 12.45
N ARG A 109 -10.70 31.59 11.60
CA ARG A 109 -12.05 32.02 12.01
C ARG A 109 -12.87 30.86 12.57
N VAL A 110 -12.54 29.62 12.20
CA VAL A 110 -13.25 28.41 12.64
C VAL A 110 -12.72 27.90 13.99
N GLU A 111 -11.48 28.23 14.39
CA GLU A 111 -10.90 27.90 15.71
C GLU A 111 -11.74 28.41 16.90
N GLY A 112 -12.66 29.36 16.69
CA GLY A 112 -13.48 29.96 17.74
C GLY A 112 -14.89 29.39 17.93
N THR A 113 -15.42 28.53 17.04
CA THR A 113 -16.87 28.24 17.07
C THR A 113 -17.29 26.77 17.15
N ASN A 114 -16.50 25.77 16.74
CA ASN A 114 -17.02 24.40 16.68
C ASN A 114 -15.97 23.32 16.98
N GLY A 115 -15.93 22.86 18.23
CA GLY A 115 -15.27 21.63 18.66
C GLY A 115 -15.99 20.37 18.17
N VAL A 116 -16.22 20.24 16.85
CA VAL A 116 -16.98 19.13 16.25
C VAL A 116 -16.10 18.17 15.45
N TYR A 117 -14.84 18.52 15.19
CA TYR A 117 -13.82 17.55 14.75
C TYR A 117 -12.73 17.46 15.82
N GLU A 118 -12.95 16.61 16.82
CA GLU A 118 -11.96 16.31 17.84
C GLU A 118 -10.86 15.44 17.24
N THR A 119 -9.94 16.07 16.50
CA THR A 119 -8.64 15.48 16.20
C THR A 119 -7.85 15.47 17.49
N ASN A 120 -7.57 14.27 18.01
CA ASN A 120 -6.61 14.00 19.07
C ASN A 120 -5.28 14.72 18.78
N HIS A 121 -5.17 15.96 19.24
CA HIS A 121 -3.92 16.70 19.28
C HIS A 121 -3.16 16.17 20.50
N TRP A 122 -2.02 15.53 20.25
CA TRP A 122 -1.01 15.31 21.28
C TRP A 122 -0.81 16.62 22.05
N ALA A 123 -1.13 16.59 23.33
CA ALA A 123 -1.40 17.73 24.18
C ALA A 123 -0.14 18.50 24.60
N ASP A 124 0.72 18.87 23.65
CA ASP A 124 2.00 19.55 23.92
C ASP A 124 2.30 20.74 22.99
N SER A 125 1.31 21.27 22.26
CA SER A 125 1.51 22.38 21.31
C SER A 125 0.57 23.58 21.47
N GLN A 126 -0.14 23.67 22.60
CA GLN A 126 -1.15 24.70 22.89
C GLN A 126 -0.65 26.17 22.89
N THR A 127 0.62 26.45 22.61
CA THR A 127 1.18 27.82 22.60
C THR A 127 1.64 28.33 21.24
N ARG A 128 1.69 27.49 20.19
CA ARG A 128 2.04 27.92 18.83
C ARG A 128 0.84 27.75 17.91
N ARG A 129 0.18 28.87 17.57
CA ARG A 129 -0.83 28.93 16.51
C ARG A 129 -0.23 28.28 15.25
N GLN A 130 -0.68 27.07 14.90
CA GLN A 130 -0.18 26.38 13.73
C GLN A 130 -0.70 27.09 12.49
N VAL A 131 0.20 27.80 11.82
CA VAL A 131 -0.16 28.56 10.63
C VAL A 131 -0.45 27.58 9.49
N CYS A 132 -1.70 27.53 9.03
CA CYS A 132 -2.10 26.70 7.89
C CYS A 132 -1.33 27.12 6.62
N THR A 133 -0.57 26.20 6.04
CA THR A 133 0.24 26.47 4.85
C THR A 133 -0.62 26.83 3.64
N PHE A 134 -1.84 26.28 3.51
CA PHE A 134 -2.77 26.63 2.44
C PHE A 134 -3.31 28.06 2.58
N CYS A 135 -3.60 28.51 3.81
CA CYS A 135 -3.94 29.91 4.08
C CYS A 135 -2.79 30.85 3.69
N LEU A 136 -1.53 30.50 4.02
CA LEU A 136 -0.36 31.30 3.64
C LEU A 136 -0.16 31.38 2.13
N ALA A 137 -0.32 30.25 1.43
CA ALA A 137 -0.22 30.20 -0.03
C ALA A 137 -1.31 31.04 -0.71
N MET A 138 -2.55 30.92 -0.22
CA MET A 138 -3.71 31.68 -0.70
C MET A 138 -3.49 33.19 -0.52
N HIS A 139 -3.02 33.64 0.64
CA HIS A 139 -2.78 35.06 0.91
C HIS A 139 -1.65 35.66 0.06
N ARG A 140 -0.59 34.88 -0.23
CA ARG A 140 0.49 35.28 -1.15
C ARG A 140 -0.02 35.45 -2.58
N LYS A 141 -0.89 34.54 -3.04
CA LYS A 141 -1.50 34.61 -4.37
C LYS A 141 -2.41 35.84 -4.52
N TYR A 142 -3.24 36.15 -3.52
CA TYR A 142 -4.06 37.37 -3.53
C TYR A 142 -3.22 38.65 -3.49
N ASN A 143 -2.14 38.70 -2.69
CA ASN A 143 -1.24 39.86 -2.67
C ASN A 143 -0.53 40.10 -4.01
N LEU A 144 -0.09 39.04 -4.70
CA LEU A 144 0.52 39.16 -6.03
C LEU A 144 -0.48 39.62 -7.09
N ASN A 145 -1.73 39.14 -7.04
CA ASN A 145 -2.80 39.59 -7.92
C ASN A 145 -3.12 41.08 -7.71
N PHE A 146 -3.13 41.54 -6.46
CA PHE A 146 -3.32 42.96 -6.12
C PHE A 146 -2.15 43.83 -6.59
N ALA A 147 -0.91 43.36 -6.40
CA ALA A 147 0.30 44.04 -6.89
C ALA A 147 0.39 44.06 -8.44
N SER A 148 -0.27 43.13 -9.13
CA SER A 148 -0.31 43.04 -10.59
C SER A 148 -1.52 43.75 -11.22
N GLY A 149 -2.35 44.44 -10.43
CA GLY A 149 -3.50 45.21 -10.93
C GLY A 149 -4.63 44.39 -11.56
N VAL A 150 -4.65 43.07 -11.37
CA VAL A 150 -5.72 42.21 -11.91
C VAL A 150 -6.85 42.14 -10.89
N ILE A 151 -7.67 43.17 -10.85
CA ILE A 151 -8.96 43.15 -10.16
C ILE A 151 -9.86 42.20 -10.95
N SER A 152 -9.92 40.93 -10.53
CA SER A 152 -10.97 40.02 -10.98
C SER A 152 -12.27 40.44 -10.32
N ASN A 153 -13.01 41.36 -10.95
CA ASN A 153 -14.40 41.61 -10.64
C ASN A 153 -15.23 40.45 -11.16
N TYR A 154 -15.65 39.56 -10.26
CA TYR A 154 -16.88 38.79 -10.36
C TYR A 154 -17.41 38.53 -8.95
#